data_AF-A0A521LA62-F1
#
_entry.id   AF-A0A521LA62-F1
#
_cell.length_a   1.000
_cell.length_b   1.000
_cell.length_c   1.000
_cell.angle_alpha   90.00
_cell.angle_beta   90.00
_cell.angle_gamma   90.00
#
_symmetry.space_group_name_H-M   'P 1'
#
loop_
_entity.id
_entity.type
_entity.pdbx_description
1 polymer ?
#
loop_
_entity_poly.entity_id
_entity_poly.type
_entity_poly.pdbx_seq_one_letter_code
_entity_poly.pdbx_strand_id
1 'polypeptide(L)'
;MQPKLKSKVRCTDREVGEVTKVIVDPLSHEVSHIVVGGNGAGTLERQVPMAQVQTVLEDAVQLRASSADLERFPLLKRDEYVTTKEVEIAHLEDHLHVEPGEVLVPLPELERNVKRRTFFANFTHAISLLVALPLAVPVLRYLMKPMYAPFDNHWIKIGNVGKIKTDDVGVQFKYKKKFKEAFMPEAEIDKNVWILKASPAVLGEVYKGKDMDFYDATGRLLWTNKANVPYVVYSGKCPHLGCGYKWRAHKVLGQVFLCPCHLSIYNAGGKVLDGPAPRPLDPLPIRVAANGDIEIIDMEFKAGTKAQVRIV
;
A
#
# COMPACT_ATOMS: atom_id res chain seq x y z
N MET A 1 -53.35 -17.05 -19.15
CA MET A 1 -52.62 -16.67 -17.92
C MET A 1 -51.20 -16.30 -18.30
N GLN A 2 -50.65 -15.22 -17.73
CA GLN A 2 -49.27 -14.82 -17.93
C GLN A 2 -48.34 -15.63 -17.02
N PRO A 3 -47.14 -16.01 -17.49
CA PRO A 3 -46.15 -16.68 -16.65
C PRO A 3 -45.69 -15.74 -15.52
N LYS A 4 -45.82 -16.18 -14.28
CA LYS A 4 -45.31 -15.43 -13.11
C LYS A 4 -43.81 -15.68 -12.94
N LEU A 5 -43.08 -14.68 -12.49
CA LEU A 5 -41.68 -14.82 -12.10
C LEU A 5 -41.53 -15.85 -10.97
N LYS A 6 -40.39 -16.52 -10.91
CA LYS A 6 -40.07 -17.63 -9.98
C LYS A 6 -40.99 -18.86 -10.10
N SER A 7 -41.87 -18.90 -11.11
CA SER A 7 -42.60 -20.12 -11.43
C SER A 7 -41.63 -21.20 -11.88
N LYS A 8 -41.85 -22.43 -11.42
CA LYS A 8 -41.02 -23.58 -11.82
C LYS A 8 -41.26 -23.93 -13.27
N VAL A 9 -40.19 -24.09 -14.05
CA VAL A 9 -40.26 -24.46 -15.46
C VAL A 9 -40.08 -25.97 -15.59
N ARG A 10 -41.05 -26.62 -16.23
CA ARG A 10 -41.07 -28.07 -16.45
C ARG A 10 -41.09 -28.37 -17.93
N CYS A 11 -40.09 -29.11 -18.39
CA CYS A 11 -40.08 -29.75 -19.71
C CYS A 11 -40.93 -31.03 -19.68
N THR A 12 -41.10 -31.67 -20.84
CA THR A 12 -41.86 -32.92 -20.97
C THR A 12 -41.24 -34.09 -20.21
N ASP A 13 -39.95 -34.02 -19.89
CA ASP A 13 -39.13 -35.06 -19.27
C ASP A 13 -38.72 -34.75 -17.83
N ARG A 14 -38.45 -33.48 -17.47
CA ARG A 14 -38.05 -33.07 -16.11
C ARG A 14 -38.28 -31.58 -15.80
N GLU A 15 -38.19 -31.24 -14.52
CA GLU A 15 -38.07 -29.86 -14.04
C GLU A 15 -36.66 -29.32 -14.38
N VAL A 16 -36.61 -28.13 -14.98
CA VAL A 16 -35.38 -27.58 -15.61
C VAL A 16 -34.90 -26.27 -15.00
N GLY A 17 -35.72 -25.59 -14.20
CA GLY A 17 -35.35 -24.33 -13.57
C GLY A 17 -36.57 -23.50 -13.19
N GLU A 18 -36.39 -22.18 -13.16
CA GLU A 18 -37.43 -21.19 -12.87
C GLU A 18 -37.45 -20.05 -13.89
N VAL A 19 -38.58 -19.36 -13.99
CA VAL A 19 -38.70 -18.14 -14.78
C VAL A 19 -38.02 -16.99 -14.03
N THR A 20 -36.88 -16.52 -14.54
CA THR A 20 -36.12 -15.45 -13.89
C THR A 20 -36.48 -14.07 -14.43
N LYS A 21 -36.86 -13.97 -15.71
CA LYS A 21 -37.24 -12.71 -16.38
C LYS A 21 -38.26 -12.99 -17.47
N VAL A 22 -38.95 -11.95 -17.95
CA VAL A 22 -39.81 -12.02 -19.14
C VAL A 22 -39.35 -11.00 -20.17
N ILE A 23 -39.38 -11.39 -21.44
CA ILE A 23 -39.07 -10.49 -22.55
C ILE A 23 -40.39 -10.10 -23.22
N VAL A 24 -40.64 -8.81 -23.31
CA VAL A 24 -41.86 -8.25 -23.88
C VAL A 24 -41.53 -7.62 -25.23
N ASP A 25 -42.41 -7.85 -26.20
CA ASP A 25 -42.36 -7.13 -27.47
C ASP A 25 -42.97 -5.73 -27.27
N PRO A 26 -42.19 -4.65 -27.48
CA PRO A 26 -42.64 -3.28 -27.24
C PRO A 26 -43.73 -2.81 -28.20
N LEU A 27 -43.99 -3.52 -29.30
CA LEU A 27 -45.05 -3.13 -30.27
C LEU A 27 -46.38 -3.81 -29.99
N SER A 28 -46.35 -5.10 -29.66
CA SER A 28 -47.57 -5.87 -29.34
C SER A 28 -47.97 -5.78 -27.88
N HIS A 29 -47.08 -5.33 -27.00
CA HIS A 29 -47.23 -5.33 -25.54
C HIS A 29 -47.43 -6.74 -24.94
N GLU A 30 -47.11 -7.79 -25.71
CA GLU A 30 -47.21 -9.17 -25.28
C GLU A 30 -45.84 -9.75 -24.88
N VAL A 31 -45.86 -10.68 -23.92
CA VAL A 31 -44.67 -11.48 -23.61
C VAL A 31 -44.29 -12.28 -24.86
N SER A 32 -43.11 -12.03 -25.41
CA SER A 32 -42.59 -12.79 -26.55
C SER A 32 -41.84 -14.03 -26.09
N HIS A 33 -41.08 -13.91 -25.00
CA HIS A 33 -40.26 -14.99 -24.45
C HIS A 33 -40.27 -14.97 -22.92
N ILE A 34 -40.10 -16.15 -22.32
CA ILE A 34 -39.68 -16.27 -20.91
C ILE A 34 -38.19 -16.57 -20.84
N VAL A 35 -37.54 -16.07 -19.81
CA VAL A 35 -36.14 -16.40 -19.52
C VAL A 35 -36.12 -17.47 -18.44
N VAL A 36 -35.49 -18.61 -18.76
CA VAL A 36 -35.37 -19.75 -17.85
C VAL A 36 -33.94 -19.79 -17.32
N GLY A 37 -33.81 -19.69 -16.00
CA GLY A 37 -32.54 -19.84 -15.28
C GLY A 37 -32.55 -21.11 -14.42
N GLY A 38 -31.38 -21.68 -14.16
CA GLY A 38 -31.25 -22.78 -13.21
C GLY A 38 -31.29 -22.29 -11.76
N ASN A 39 -31.47 -23.21 -10.82
CA ASN A 39 -31.46 -22.88 -9.39
C ASN A 39 -30.02 -22.61 -8.90
N GLY A 40 -29.52 -21.38 -9.08
CA GLY A 40 -28.22 -20.94 -8.57
C GLY A 40 -27.73 -19.63 -9.18
N ALA A 41 -27.00 -18.82 -8.41
CA ALA A 41 -26.35 -17.62 -8.92
C ALA A 41 -25.28 -18.00 -9.97
N GLY A 42 -25.42 -17.51 -11.20
CA GLY A 42 -24.47 -17.77 -12.30
C GLY A 42 -24.87 -18.91 -13.25
N THR A 43 -26.07 -19.46 -13.15
CA THR A 43 -26.58 -20.41 -14.16
C THR A 43 -26.86 -19.73 -15.49
N LEU A 44 -26.60 -20.43 -16.60
CA LEU A 44 -26.89 -19.94 -17.95
C LEU A 44 -28.39 -19.71 -18.13
N GLU A 45 -28.79 -18.46 -18.34
CA GLU A 45 -30.16 -18.07 -18.64
C GLU A 45 -30.48 -18.25 -20.13
N ARG A 46 -31.62 -18.88 -20.44
CA ARG A 46 -32.03 -19.16 -21.82
C ARG A 46 -33.36 -18.53 -22.16
N GLN A 47 -33.48 -18.07 -23.40
CA GLN A 47 -34.67 -17.42 -23.92
C GLN A 47 -35.59 -18.45 -24.56
N VAL A 48 -36.74 -18.71 -23.95
CA VAL A 48 -37.73 -19.67 -24.45
C VAL A 48 -38.91 -18.90 -25.04
N PRO A 49 -39.21 -19.06 -26.35
CA PRO A 49 -40.35 -18.41 -26.98
C PRO A 49 -41.66 -18.82 -26.33
N MET A 50 -42.62 -17.90 -26.20
CA MET A 50 -43.94 -18.19 -25.64
C MET A 50 -44.69 -19.30 -26.41
N ALA A 51 -44.39 -19.50 -27.70
CA ALA A 51 -44.94 -20.60 -28.51
C ALA A 51 -44.58 -22.00 -27.95
N GLN A 52 -43.49 -22.13 -27.20
CA GLN A 52 -43.07 -23.38 -26.56
C GLN A 52 -43.75 -23.61 -25.22
N VAL A 53 -44.49 -22.63 -24.69
CA VAL A 53 -45.27 -22.78 -23.47
C VAL A 53 -46.57 -23.51 -23.81
N GLN A 54 -46.79 -24.67 -23.19
CA GLN A 54 -48.00 -25.46 -23.36
C GLN A 54 -49.12 -24.96 -22.44
N THR A 55 -48.79 -24.75 -21.17
CA THR A 55 -49.76 -24.37 -20.13
C THR A 55 -49.04 -23.59 -19.03
N VAL A 56 -49.70 -22.55 -18.53
CA VAL A 56 -49.25 -21.76 -17.38
C VAL A 56 -50.17 -22.11 -16.21
N LEU A 57 -49.60 -22.77 -15.20
CA LEU A 57 -50.23 -23.07 -13.91
C LEU A 57 -49.89 -21.98 -12.90
N GLU A 58 -50.45 -22.06 -11.70
CA GLU A 58 -50.29 -21.01 -10.67
C GLU A 58 -48.84 -20.82 -10.21
N ASP A 59 -48.09 -21.93 -10.06
CA ASP A 59 -46.69 -21.95 -9.60
C ASP A 59 -45.71 -22.63 -10.57
N ALA A 60 -46.18 -23.00 -11.77
CA ALA A 60 -45.36 -23.72 -12.75
C ALA A 60 -45.73 -23.39 -14.20
N VAL A 61 -44.71 -23.37 -15.07
CA VAL A 61 -44.85 -23.22 -16.51
C VAL A 61 -44.44 -24.53 -17.19
N GLN A 62 -45.37 -25.13 -17.93
CA GLN A 62 -45.11 -26.37 -18.66
C GLN A 62 -44.74 -26.07 -20.11
N LEU A 63 -43.56 -26.56 -20.52
CA LEU A 63 -43.04 -26.43 -21.87
C LEU A 63 -43.39 -27.65 -22.72
N ARG A 64 -43.57 -27.43 -24.02
CA ARG A 64 -43.71 -28.49 -25.05
C ARG A 64 -42.38 -29.17 -25.37
N ALA A 65 -41.27 -28.53 -25.02
CA ALA A 65 -39.91 -28.96 -25.32
C ALA A 65 -39.36 -29.94 -24.27
N SER A 66 -38.47 -30.84 -24.69
CA SER A 66 -37.67 -31.67 -23.79
C SER A 66 -36.54 -30.86 -23.14
N SER A 67 -35.94 -31.35 -22.06
CA SER A 67 -34.80 -30.67 -21.43
C SER A 67 -33.57 -30.60 -22.34
N ALA A 68 -33.41 -31.54 -23.28
CA ALA A 68 -32.36 -31.48 -24.30
C ALA A 68 -32.63 -30.39 -25.37
N ASP A 69 -33.90 -30.16 -25.72
CA ASP A 69 -34.27 -29.08 -26.63
C ASP A 69 -34.12 -27.71 -25.96
N LEU A 70 -34.31 -27.64 -24.63
CA LEU A 70 -34.07 -26.41 -23.86
C LEU A 70 -32.63 -25.90 -24.03
N GLU A 71 -31.65 -26.81 -24.02
CA GLU A 71 -30.23 -26.46 -24.19
C GLU A 71 -29.89 -25.87 -25.56
N ARG A 72 -30.77 -26.04 -26.55
CA ARG A 72 -30.62 -25.46 -27.89
C ARG A 72 -31.17 -24.05 -28.00
N PHE A 73 -31.97 -23.58 -27.04
CA PHE A 73 -32.46 -22.20 -27.07
C PHE A 73 -31.35 -21.19 -26.80
N PRO A 74 -31.42 -19.99 -27.41
CA PRO A 74 -30.41 -18.96 -27.26
C PRO A 74 -30.20 -18.55 -25.80
N LEU A 75 -28.95 -18.31 -25.43
CA LEU A 75 -28.60 -17.69 -24.15
C LEU A 75 -29.12 -16.25 -24.12
N LEU A 76 -29.48 -15.77 -22.93
CA LEU A 76 -29.80 -14.37 -22.73
C LEU A 76 -28.51 -13.53 -22.82
N LYS A 77 -28.45 -12.63 -23.80
CA LYS A 77 -27.41 -11.62 -23.91
C LYS A 77 -27.94 -10.32 -23.31
N ARG A 78 -27.61 -10.04 -22.05
CA ARG A 78 -28.23 -8.94 -21.28
C ARG A 78 -27.99 -7.56 -21.89
N ASP A 79 -26.88 -7.37 -22.61
CA ASP A 79 -26.51 -6.16 -23.34
C ASP A 79 -27.44 -5.83 -24.52
N GLU A 80 -28.25 -6.79 -24.96
CA GLU A 80 -29.22 -6.62 -26.04
C GLU A 80 -30.60 -6.13 -25.57
N TYR A 81 -30.80 -5.99 -24.26
CA TYR A 81 -32.08 -5.62 -23.65
C TYR A 81 -31.92 -4.44 -22.69
N VAL A 82 -33.01 -3.73 -22.45
CA VAL A 82 -33.16 -2.72 -21.40
C VAL A 82 -34.29 -3.16 -20.48
N THR A 83 -34.23 -2.74 -19.22
CA THR A 83 -35.34 -2.94 -18.29
C THR A 83 -36.37 -1.82 -18.45
N THR A 84 -37.61 -2.07 -18.04
CA THR A 84 -38.64 -1.02 -18.01
C THR A 84 -38.35 0.07 -16.96
N LYS A 85 -37.34 -0.11 -16.10
CA LYS A 85 -36.78 0.96 -15.26
C LYS A 85 -35.84 1.90 -16.02
N GLU A 86 -35.19 1.40 -17.06
CA GLU A 86 -34.24 2.17 -17.88
C GLU A 86 -34.94 2.89 -19.04
N VAL A 87 -36.05 2.31 -19.53
CA VAL A 87 -36.86 2.87 -20.62
C VAL A 87 -38.35 2.70 -20.29
N GLU A 88 -39.06 3.82 -20.16
CA GLU A 88 -40.52 3.82 -20.00
C GLU A 88 -41.19 3.52 -21.34
N ILE A 89 -42.09 2.53 -21.34
CA ILE A 89 -42.94 2.21 -22.48
C ILE A 89 -44.37 2.52 -22.06
N ALA A 90 -44.98 3.49 -22.74
CA ALA A 90 -46.33 3.92 -22.44
C ALA A 90 -47.32 2.74 -22.48
N HIS A 91 -48.15 2.63 -21.45
CA HIS A 91 -49.22 1.61 -21.32
C HIS A 91 -48.76 0.15 -21.20
N LEU A 92 -47.46 -0.12 -21.08
CA LEU A 92 -46.97 -1.49 -20.93
C LEU A 92 -47.41 -2.13 -19.60
N GLU A 93 -47.52 -1.32 -18.55
CA GLU A 93 -47.93 -1.74 -17.21
C GLU A 93 -49.40 -2.18 -17.15
N ASP A 94 -50.25 -1.64 -18.05
CA ASP A 94 -51.67 -1.99 -18.14
C ASP A 94 -51.89 -3.42 -18.65
N HIS A 95 -50.88 -3.98 -19.33
CA HIS A 95 -50.93 -5.28 -19.98
C HIS A 95 -50.06 -6.35 -19.32
N LEU A 96 -49.28 -6.02 -18.28
CA LEU A 96 -48.31 -6.93 -17.68
C LEU A 96 -48.42 -6.98 -16.15
N HIS A 97 -48.69 -8.17 -15.59
CA HIS A 97 -48.77 -8.37 -14.14
C HIS A 97 -47.43 -8.85 -13.56
N VAL A 98 -46.36 -8.08 -13.78
CA VAL A 98 -44.97 -8.47 -13.44
C VAL A 98 -44.23 -7.26 -12.87
N GLU A 99 -43.36 -7.46 -11.87
CA GLU A 99 -42.56 -6.36 -11.31
C GLU A 99 -41.61 -5.74 -12.36
N PRO A 100 -41.56 -4.39 -12.51
CA PRO A 100 -40.82 -3.71 -13.58
C PRO A 100 -39.31 -4.02 -13.67
N GLY A 101 -38.67 -4.48 -12.57
CA GLY A 101 -37.23 -4.76 -12.55
C GLY A 101 -36.81 -6.01 -13.33
N GLU A 102 -37.75 -6.90 -13.67
CA GLU A 102 -37.48 -8.21 -14.28
C GLU A 102 -38.10 -8.35 -15.68
N VAL A 103 -38.64 -7.25 -16.20
CA VAL A 103 -39.16 -7.15 -17.57
C VAL A 103 -38.07 -6.61 -18.48
N LEU A 104 -37.73 -7.37 -19.49
CA LEU A 104 -36.75 -7.01 -20.51
C LEU A 104 -37.45 -6.61 -21.80
N VAL A 105 -36.97 -5.51 -22.38
CA VAL A 105 -37.38 -5.03 -23.70
C VAL A 105 -36.16 -5.04 -24.60
N PRO A 106 -36.24 -5.54 -25.84
CA PRO A 106 -35.14 -5.45 -26.79
C PRO A 106 -34.65 -4.01 -26.96
N LEU A 107 -33.35 -3.78 -26.78
CA LEU A 107 -32.72 -2.50 -27.05
C LEU A 107 -32.86 -2.18 -28.55
N PRO A 108 -33.46 -1.04 -28.93
CA PRO A 108 -33.69 -0.70 -30.34
C PRO A 108 -32.38 -0.71 -31.14
N GLU A 109 -32.40 -1.29 -32.34
CA GLU A 109 -31.20 -1.39 -33.18
C GLU A 109 -30.57 -0.03 -33.49
N LEU A 110 -31.39 1.02 -33.64
CA LEU A 110 -30.95 2.39 -33.88
C LEU A 110 -30.18 3.01 -32.70
N GLU A 111 -30.36 2.48 -31.50
CA GLU A 111 -29.63 2.90 -30.30
C GLU A 111 -28.36 2.09 -30.05
N ARG A 112 -28.16 1.00 -30.81
CA ARG A 112 -26.92 0.21 -30.75
C ARG A 112 -25.79 0.96 -31.47
N ASN A 113 -24.63 1.04 -30.83
CA ASN A 113 -23.39 1.56 -31.43
C ASN A 113 -23.48 3.00 -32.00
N VAL A 114 -24.19 3.90 -31.29
CA VAL A 114 -24.31 5.31 -31.68
C VAL A 114 -22.94 6.01 -31.58
N LYS A 115 -22.26 6.18 -32.71
CA LYS A 115 -20.91 6.80 -32.81
C LYS A 115 -20.80 8.14 -32.08
N ARG A 116 -21.87 8.95 -32.09
CA ARG A 116 -21.92 10.23 -31.37
C ARG A 116 -21.77 10.05 -29.85
N ARG A 117 -22.45 9.07 -29.25
CA ARG A 117 -22.36 8.80 -27.80
C ARG A 117 -20.95 8.38 -27.42
N THR A 118 -20.33 7.49 -28.20
CA THR A 118 -18.93 7.07 -28.01
C THR A 118 -17.95 8.23 -28.12
N PHE A 119 -18.15 9.12 -29.10
CA PHE A 119 -17.32 10.31 -29.25
C PHE A 119 -17.37 11.21 -28.02
N PHE A 120 -18.56 11.53 -27.50
CA PHE A 120 -18.70 12.38 -26.31
C PHE A 120 -18.13 11.72 -25.06
N ALA A 121 -18.33 10.42 -24.86
CA ALA A 121 -17.73 9.68 -23.75
C ALA A 121 -16.20 9.75 -23.79
N ASN A 122 -15.60 9.47 -24.95
CA ASN A 122 -14.15 9.54 -25.14
C ASN A 122 -13.62 10.97 -24.93
N PHE A 123 -14.36 11.99 -25.39
CA PHE A 123 -14.00 13.39 -25.18
C PHE A 123 -14.03 13.79 -23.70
N THR A 124 -15.04 13.36 -22.95
CA THR A 124 -15.10 13.55 -21.49
C THR A 124 -13.91 12.91 -20.81
N HIS A 125 -13.57 11.66 -21.15
CA HIS A 125 -12.39 11.00 -20.60
C HIS A 125 -11.09 11.75 -20.91
N ALA A 126 -10.94 12.27 -22.13
CA ALA A 126 -9.77 13.06 -22.51
C ALA A 126 -9.64 14.35 -21.68
N ILE A 127 -10.74 15.11 -21.52
CA ILE A 127 -10.74 16.32 -20.68
C ILE A 127 -10.46 15.96 -19.22
N SER A 128 -11.10 14.91 -18.68
CA SER A 128 -10.85 14.48 -17.31
C SER A 128 -9.39 14.14 -17.06
N LEU A 129 -8.72 13.48 -18.01
CA LEU A 129 -7.29 13.19 -17.90
C LEU A 129 -6.45 14.47 -17.94
N LEU A 130 -6.78 15.42 -18.83
CA LEU A 130 -6.08 16.71 -18.91
C LEU A 130 -6.22 17.55 -17.64
N VAL A 131 -7.34 17.44 -16.92
CA VAL A 131 -7.53 18.15 -15.65
C VAL A 131 -6.91 17.40 -14.47
N ALA A 132 -7.03 16.07 -14.44
CA ALA A 132 -6.54 15.26 -13.32
C ALA A 132 -5.01 15.19 -13.27
N LEU A 133 -4.33 15.13 -14.42
CA LEU A 133 -2.89 14.92 -14.48
C LEU A 133 -2.08 16.09 -13.87
N PRO A 134 -2.36 17.37 -14.17
CA PRO A 134 -1.70 18.51 -13.52
C PRO A 134 -1.95 18.61 -12.02
N LEU A 135 -3.07 18.07 -11.51
CA LEU A 135 -3.38 18.03 -10.08
C LEU A 135 -2.66 16.87 -9.38
N ALA A 136 -2.54 15.71 -10.05
CA ALA A 136 -1.90 14.53 -9.49
C ALA A 136 -0.37 14.67 -9.43
N VAL A 137 0.26 15.30 -10.42
CA VAL A 137 1.72 15.48 -10.50
C VAL A 137 2.33 16.18 -9.27
N PRO A 138 1.87 17.35 -8.79
CA PRO A 138 2.45 18.01 -7.62
C PRO A 138 2.25 17.18 -6.34
N VAL A 139 1.10 16.52 -6.18
CA VAL A 139 0.84 15.63 -5.04
C VAL A 139 1.80 14.45 -5.05
N LEU A 140 1.95 13.78 -6.19
CA LEU A 140 2.87 12.66 -6.32
C LEU A 140 4.32 13.11 -6.11
N ARG A 141 4.75 14.21 -6.72
CA ARG A 141 6.10 14.77 -6.53
C ARG A 141 6.36 15.12 -5.06
N TYR A 142 5.36 15.64 -4.37
CA TYR A 142 5.44 15.96 -2.94
C TYR A 142 5.63 14.70 -2.09
N LEU A 143 4.79 13.67 -2.29
CA LEU A 143 4.87 12.40 -1.58
C LEU A 143 6.18 11.65 -1.86
N MET A 144 6.70 11.77 -3.07
CA MET A 144 7.95 11.13 -3.49
C MET A 144 9.21 11.91 -3.08
N LYS A 145 9.10 13.20 -2.73
CA LYS A 145 10.26 14.05 -2.38
C LYS A 145 11.16 13.46 -1.28
N PRO A 146 10.64 12.89 -0.16
CA PRO A 146 11.47 12.31 0.88
C PRO A 146 12.34 11.13 0.40
N MET A 147 11.91 10.42 -0.65
CA MET A 147 12.67 9.29 -1.21
C MET A 147 13.89 9.72 -2.03
N TYR A 148 13.87 10.94 -2.57
CA TYR A 148 14.91 11.46 -3.46
C TYR A 148 15.66 12.67 -2.90
N ALA A 149 15.32 13.10 -1.67
CA ALA A 149 16.03 14.18 -1.01
C ALA A 149 17.46 13.73 -0.66
N PRO A 150 18.49 14.55 -0.94
CA PRO A 150 19.84 14.23 -0.51
C PRO A 150 19.92 14.20 1.02
N PHE A 151 20.81 13.35 1.55
CA PHE A 151 21.08 13.32 2.98
C PHE A 151 21.65 14.65 3.48
N ASP A 152 21.28 15.02 4.71
CA ASP A 152 21.82 16.19 5.38
C ASP A 152 23.26 15.89 5.86
N ASN A 153 24.24 16.48 5.18
CA ASN A 153 25.66 16.26 5.43
C ASN A 153 26.34 17.43 6.16
N HIS A 154 25.56 18.33 6.79
CA HIS A 154 26.13 19.47 7.49
C HIS A 154 26.83 19.06 8.79
N TRP A 155 27.93 19.76 9.09
CA TRP A 155 28.66 19.61 10.35
C TRP A 155 27.93 20.34 11.48
N ILE A 156 27.73 19.65 12.59
CA ILE A 156 27.07 20.17 13.78
C ILE A 156 28.06 20.13 14.92
N LYS A 157 28.25 21.26 15.60
CA LYS A 157 29.04 21.33 16.83
C LYS A 157 28.27 20.66 17.98
N ILE A 158 28.89 19.67 18.59
CA ILE A 158 28.29 18.85 19.66
C ILE A 158 28.85 19.20 21.04
N GLY A 159 30.14 19.53 21.11
CA GLY A 159 30.82 19.72 22.38
C GLY A 159 32.26 20.13 22.23
N ASN A 160 33.03 19.96 23.30
CA ASN A 160 34.46 20.26 23.35
C ASN A 160 35.18 19.12 24.08
N VAL A 161 36.38 18.78 23.62
CA VAL A 161 37.21 17.69 24.16
C VAL A 161 37.51 17.86 25.65
N GLY A 162 37.55 19.08 26.17
CA GLY A 162 37.80 19.35 27.60
C GLY A 162 36.76 18.76 28.56
N LYS A 163 35.58 18.37 28.06
CA LYS A 163 34.56 17.65 28.85
C LYS A 163 34.86 16.15 28.99
N ILE A 164 35.80 15.61 28.21
CA ILE A 164 36.16 14.19 28.17
C ILE A 164 37.51 14.03 28.88
N LYS A 165 37.47 13.62 30.16
CA LYS A 165 38.65 13.58 31.03
C LYS A 165 39.30 12.21 31.14
N THR A 166 38.51 11.15 30.97
CA THR A 166 38.91 9.77 31.25
C THR A 166 38.87 8.97 29.96
N ASP A 167 39.92 8.17 29.74
CA ASP A 167 40.01 7.29 28.60
C ASP A 167 39.02 6.13 28.74
N ASP A 168 38.50 5.66 27.61
CA ASP A 168 37.58 4.53 27.49
C ASP A 168 36.25 4.68 28.27
N VAL A 169 35.86 5.92 28.62
CA VAL A 169 34.58 6.23 29.26
C VAL A 169 33.66 6.99 28.30
N GLY A 170 32.48 6.44 28.05
CA GLY A 170 31.45 7.08 27.24
C GLY A 170 30.86 8.31 27.90
N VAL A 171 31.00 9.47 27.25
CA VAL A 171 30.37 10.73 27.67
C VAL A 171 29.22 11.06 26.72
N GLN A 172 28.02 11.30 27.27
CA GLN A 172 26.85 11.65 26.47
C GLN A 172 26.83 13.15 26.16
N PHE A 173 26.64 13.47 24.89
CA PHE A 173 26.35 14.83 24.45
C PHE A 173 24.97 14.87 23.82
N LYS A 174 24.18 15.88 24.19
CA LYS A 174 22.85 16.13 23.65
C LYS A 174 22.88 17.37 22.76
N TYR A 175 22.17 17.32 21.65
CA TYR A 175 22.04 18.43 20.70
C TYR A 175 20.63 18.41 20.11
N LYS A 176 20.19 19.58 19.65
CA LYS A 176 18.88 19.74 19.01
C LYS A 176 19.05 19.74 17.51
N LYS A 177 18.31 18.88 16.82
CA LYS A 177 18.22 18.92 15.36
C LYS A 177 16.88 19.53 14.96
N LYS A 178 16.95 20.60 14.18
CA LYS A 178 15.78 21.19 13.54
C LYS A 178 15.42 20.36 12.32
N PHE A 179 14.16 20.00 12.20
CA PHE A 179 13.64 19.38 11.00
C PHE A 179 12.34 20.07 10.62
N LYS A 180 12.10 20.16 9.31
CA LYS A 180 10.91 20.77 8.74
C LYS A 180 10.20 19.74 7.91
N GLU A 181 9.14 19.16 8.46
CA GLU A 181 8.19 18.41 7.67
C GLU A 181 7.29 19.38 6.90
N ALA A 182 6.88 18.99 5.71
CA ALA A 182 6.39 19.96 4.75
C ALA A 182 5.00 20.54 5.05
N PHE A 183 4.27 20.00 6.04
CA PHE A 183 3.01 20.57 6.57
C PHE A 183 3.05 20.81 8.09
N MET A 184 4.18 20.57 8.76
CA MET A 184 4.32 20.85 10.20
C MET A 184 5.22 22.08 10.42
N PRO A 185 5.01 22.83 11.52
CA PRO A 185 5.96 23.84 11.94
C PRO A 185 7.36 23.22 12.14
N GLU A 186 8.39 24.04 12.03
CA GLU A 186 9.75 23.61 12.33
C GLU A 186 9.81 23.06 13.75
N ALA A 187 10.16 21.79 13.86
CA ALA A 187 10.21 21.08 15.12
C ALA A 187 11.68 20.78 15.47
N GLU A 188 11.95 20.76 16.78
CA GLU A 188 13.26 20.43 17.33
C GLU A 188 13.19 19.05 17.96
N ILE A 189 14.08 18.15 17.53
CA ILE A 189 14.27 16.84 18.16
C ILE A 189 15.52 16.89 19.01
N ASP A 190 15.38 16.52 20.28
CA ASP A 190 16.52 16.25 21.14
C ASP A 190 17.17 14.92 20.70
N LYS A 191 18.40 15.02 20.19
CA LYS A 191 19.24 13.89 19.83
C LYS A 191 20.42 13.81 20.77
N ASN A 192 21.07 12.65 20.78
CA ASN A 192 22.29 12.45 21.55
C ASN A 192 23.29 11.58 20.80
N VAL A 193 24.55 11.77 21.14
CA VAL A 193 25.67 10.92 20.73
C VAL A 193 26.51 10.57 21.95
N TRP A 194 27.28 9.50 21.81
CA TRP A 194 28.26 9.09 22.81
C TRP A 194 29.66 9.32 22.25
N ILE A 195 30.50 10.02 23.01
CA ILE A 195 31.87 10.31 22.62
C ILE A 195 32.80 9.65 23.62
N LEU A 196 33.80 8.92 23.12
CA LEU A 196 34.89 8.37 23.92
C LEU A 196 36.22 8.97 23.49
N LYS A 197 37.08 9.23 24.48
CA LYS A 197 38.52 9.31 24.25
C LYS A 197 39.05 7.88 24.34
N ALA A 198 39.31 7.24 23.20
CA ALA A 198 39.64 5.83 23.10
C ALA A 198 41.15 5.60 23.30
N SER A 199 41.49 4.60 24.11
CA SER A 199 42.86 4.09 24.23
C SER A 199 43.30 3.42 22.92
N PRO A 200 44.62 3.23 22.69
CA PRO A 200 45.11 2.55 21.49
C PRO A 200 44.51 1.14 21.29
N ALA A 201 44.18 0.44 22.38
CA ALA A 201 43.52 -0.85 22.32
C ALA A 201 42.10 -0.74 21.74
N VAL A 202 41.30 0.21 22.24
CA VAL A 202 39.93 0.45 21.75
C VAL A 202 39.94 0.97 20.31
N LEU A 203 40.87 1.86 19.96
CA LEU A 203 41.05 2.30 18.57
C LEU A 203 41.36 1.13 17.64
N GLY A 204 42.22 0.20 18.08
CA GLY A 204 42.51 -1.03 17.35
C GLY A 204 41.28 -1.89 17.09
N GLU A 205 40.36 -1.99 18.05
CA GLU A 205 39.09 -2.72 17.88
C GLU A 205 38.12 -2.02 16.91
N VAL A 206 38.00 -0.69 17.01
CA VAL A 206 37.05 0.11 16.23
C VAL A 206 37.49 0.20 14.76
N TYR A 207 38.75 0.56 14.54
CA TYR A 207 39.30 0.83 13.21
C TYR A 207 39.92 -0.40 12.55
N LYS A 208 40.26 -1.44 13.32
CA LYS A 208 40.90 -2.68 12.81
C LYS A 208 42.14 -2.39 11.96
N GLY A 209 42.89 -1.35 12.34
CA GLY A 209 44.09 -0.90 11.64
C GLY A 209 43.85 -0.14 10.32
N LYS A 210 42.61 0.26 10.01
CA LYS A 210 42.27 1.05 8.82
C LYS A 210 41.44 2.28 9.18
N ASP A 211 41.63 3.37 8.46
CA ASP A 211 40.75 4.51 8.55
C ASP A 211 39.31 4.12 8.16
N MET A 212 38.32 4.88 8.66
CA MET A 212 36.91 4.60 8.42
C MET A 212 36.31 5.66 7.51
N ASP A 213 35.95 5.24 6.31
CA ASP A 213 35.35 6.10 5.28
C ASP A 213 33.82 6.16 5.42
N PHE A 214 33.28 7.35 5.18
CA PHE A 214 31.85 7.63 5.16
C PHE A 214 31.46 8.19 3.80
N TYR A 215 30.34 7.72 3.28
CA TYR A 215 29.85 8.08 1.95
C TYR A 215 28.48 8.76 2.02
N ASP A 216 28.17 9.55 1.00
CA ASP A 216 26.83 10.11 0.81
C ASP A 216 25.89 9.15 0.06
N ALA A 217 24.65 9.60 -0.21
CA ALA A 217 23.64 8.81 -0.93
C ALA A 217 24.07 8.41 -2.36
N THR A 218 25.02 9.14 -2.95
CA THR A 218 25.52 8.91 -4.32
C THR A 218 26.78 8.05 -4.34
N GLY A 219 27.29 7.63 -3.19
CA GLY A 219 28.53 6.87 -3.06
C GLY A 219 29.80 7.74 -3.11
N ARG A 220 29.68 9.07 -3.05
CA ARG A 220 30.83 9.97 -2.97
C ARG A 220 31.38 9.97 -1.55
N LEU A 221 32.72 9.92 -1.43
CA LEU A 221 33.41 10.03 -0.15
C LEU A 221 33.09 11.39 0.50
N LEU A 222 32.51 11.34 1.69
CA LEU A 222 32.13 12.50 2.48
C LEU A 222 33.22 12.86 3.49
N TRP A 223 33.69 11.87 4.25
CA TRP A 223 34.70 12.04 5.29
C TRP A 223 35.40 10.73 5.62
N THR A 224 36.60 10.82 6.19
CA THR A 224 37.37 9.69 6.67
C THR A 224 37.79 9.93 8.11
N ASN A 225 37.26 9.15 9.05
CA ASN A 225 37.76 9.14 10.42
C ASN A 225 39.12 8.45 10.45
N LYS A 226 40.12 9.16 10.96
CA LYS A 226 41.50 8.67 11.05
C LYS A 226 41.70 7.82 12.30
N ALA A 227 42.29 6.64 12.13
CA ALA A 227 42.49 5.69 13.23
C ALA A 227 43.47 6.21 14.32
N ASN A 228 44.28 7.23 14.01
CA ASN A 228 45.21 7.86 14.94
C ASN A 228 44.57 8.98 15.79
N VAL A 229 43.33 9.40 15.48
CA VAL A 229 42.61 10.39 16.28
C VAL A 229 41.96 9.67 17.46
N PRO A 230 42.24 10.05 18.71
CA PRO A 230 41.82 9.29 19.89
C PRO A 230 40.36 9.51 20.27
N TYR A 231 39.52 9.98 19.35
CA TYR A 231 38.11 10.25 19.62
C TYR A 231 37.23 9.42 18.70
N VAL A 232 36.29 8.70 19.31
CA VAL A 232 35.28 7.92 18.59
C VAL A 232 33.90 8.42 19.03
N VAL A 233 33.03 8.64 18.06
CA VAL A 233 31.63 9.04 18.30
C VAL A 233 30.72 7.93 17.83
N TYR A 234 29.78 7.53 18.68
CA TYR A 234 28.69 6.63 18.32
C TYR A 234 27.35 7.36 18.28
N SER A 235 26.49 6.94 17.35
CA SER A 235 25.07 7.32 17.33
C SER A 235 24.40 6.92 18.64
N GLY A 236 23.54 7.78 19.19
CA GLY A 236 22.77 7.48 20.40
C GLY A 236 21.73 6.36 20.25
N LYS A 237 21.54 5.80 19.04
CA LYS A 237 20.56 4.76 18.74
C LYS A 237 21.17 3.36 18.72
N CYS A 238 20.53 2.43 19.40
CA CYS A 238 20.90 1.02 19.41
C CYS A 238 20.61 0.37 18.04
N PRO A 239 21.55 -0.36 17.41
CA PRO A 239 21.34 -1.07 16.16
C PRO A 239 20.23 -2.13 16.15
N HIS A 240 19.71 -2.55 17.30
CA HIS A 240 18.60 -3.50 17.39
C HIS A 240 17.28 -2.88 16.87
N LEU A 241 16.72 -1.93 17.61
CA LEU A 241 15.42 -1.30 17.29
C LEU A 241 15.44 0.24 17.45
N GLY A 242 16.62 0.85 17.53
CA GLY A 242 16.77 2.32 17.57
C GLY A 242 16.62 2.96 18.95
N CYS A 243 16.42 2.18 20.02
CA CYS A 243 16.35 2.70 21.39
C CYS A 243 17.62 3.45 21.81
N GLY A 244 17.47 4.46 22.67
CA GLY A 244 18.59 5.07 23.37
C GLY A 244 19.27 4.07 24.33
N TYR A 245 20.60 4.12 24.41
CA TYR A 245 21.39 3.31 25.35
C TYR A 245 22.26 4.20 26.25
N LYS A 246 22.76 3.64 27.36
CA LYS A 246 23.53 4.38 28.38
C LYS A 246 24.85 3.70 28.71
N TRP A 247 25.87 4.51 29.02
CA TRP A 247 27.10 4.04 29.65
C TRP A 247 26.86 3.68 31.13
N ARG A 248 27.18 2.44 31.52
CA ARG A 248 26.89 1.88 32.86
C ARG A 248 27.97 0.90 33.30
N ALA A 249 28.14 0.79 34.62
CA ALA A 249 28.90 -0.32 35.22
C ALA A 249 28.03 -1.58 35.27
N HIS A 250 28.41 -2.60 34.50
CA HIS A 250 27.88 -3.95 34.58
C HIS A 250 28.63 -4.75 35.65
N LYS A 251 27.90 -5.57 36.42
CA LYS A 251 28.45 -6.30 37.58
C LYS A 251 29.63 -7.22 37.22
N VAL A 252 29.59 -7.83 36.03
CA VAL A 252 30.57 -8.83 35.58
C VAL A 252 31.49 -8.30 34.48
N LEU A 253 30.99 -7.39 33.64
CA LEU A 253 31.68 -6.96 32.41
C LEU A 253 32.39 -5.61 32.58
N GLY A 254 32.28 -4.97 33.75
CA GLY A 254 32.82 -3.63 33.98
C GLY A 254 32.01 -2.55 33.26
N GLN A 255 32.66 -1.49 32.80
CA GLN A 255 31.99 -0.37 32.13
C GLN A 255 31.59 -0.76 30.70
N VAL A 256 30.30 -0.62 30.38
CA VAL A 256 29.71 -1.03 29.10
C VAL A 256 28.65 -0.04 28.63
N PHE A 257 28.36 -0.06 27.35
CA PHE A 257 27.11 0.48 26.83
C PHE A 257 25.99 -0.54 27.02
N LEU A 258 24.91 -0.13 27.68
CA LEU A 258 23.75 -0.97 27.95
C LEU A 258 22.49 -0.36 27.33
N CYS A 259 21.84 -1.11 26.44
CA CYS A 259 20.54 -0.77 25.91
C CYS A 259 19.43 -1.40 26.77
N PRO A 260 18.59 -0.62 27.47
CA PRO A 260 17.61 -1.17 28.40
C PRO A 260 16.40 -1.85 27.74
N CYS A 261 16.16 -1.63 26.44
CA CYS A 261 14.96 -2.15 25.77
C CYS A 261 14.95 -3.68 25.65
N HIS A 262 16.05 -4.27 25.20
CA HIS A 262 16.19 -5.72 25.01
C HIS A 262 17.57 -6.23 25.46
N LEU A 263 18.21 -5.47 26.36
CA LEU A 263 19.46 -5.83 27.03
C LEU A 263 20.65 -6.11 26.11
N SER A 264 20.75 -5.41 24.96
CA SER A 264 21.99 -5.42 24.18
C SER A 264 23.11 -4.72 24.94
N ILE A 265 24.24 -5.41 25.09
CA ILE A 265 25.43 -4.95 25.79
C ILE A 265 26.57 -4.77 24.79
N TYR A 266 27.29 -3.65 24.89
CA TYR A 266 28.45 -3.36 24.04
C TYR A 266 29.64 -2.93 24.88
N ASN A 267 30.85 -3.24 24.42
CA ASN A 267 32.08 -2.75 25.03
C ASN A 267 32.34 -1.27 24.66
N ALA A 268 33.45 -0.70 25.15
CA ALA A 268 33.90 0.67 24.82
C ALA A 268 34.08 0.90 23.31
N GLY A 269 34.56 -0.13 22.58
CA GLY A 269 34.68 -0.15 21.13
C GLY A 269 33.37 -0.35 20.38
N GLY A 270 32.23 -0.41 21.08
CA GLY A 270 30.90 -0.58 20.49
C GLY A 270 30.63 -1.99 19.95
N LYS A 271 31.53 -2.95 20.15
CA LYS A 271 31.32 -4.37 19.79
C LYS A 271 30.23 -4.98 20.68
N VAL A 272 29.32 -5.72 20.07
CA VAL A 272 28.29 -6.49 20.79
C VAL A 272 28.96 -7.54 21.67
N LEU A 273 28.68 -7.49 22.96
CA LEU A 273 29.07 -8.51 23.94
C LEU A 273 27.94 -9.50 24.18
N ASP A 274 26.70 -9.01 24.24
CA ASP A 274 25.51 -9.82 24.48
C ASP A 274 24.23 -9.14 23.96
N GLY A 275 23.14 -9.91 23.86
CA GLY A 275 21.81 -9.47 23.48
C GLY A 275 21.52 -9.50 21.97
N PRO A 276 20.33 -9.03 21.54
CA PRO A 276 19.80 -9.28 20.19
C PRO A 276 20.31 -8.32 19.11
N ALA A 277 21.28 -7.45 19.42
CA ALA A 277 21.75 -6.47 18.46
C ALA A 277 22.46 -7.14 17.27
N PRO A 278 22.07 -6.87 16.03
CA PRO A 278 22.60 -7.59 14.87
C PRO A 278 24.02 -7.16 14.46
N ARG A 279 24.53 -6.05 15.00
CA ARG A 279 25.82 -5.44 14.65
C ARG A 279 26.33 -4.48 15.74
N PRO A 280 27.62 -4.08 15.71
CA PRO A 280 28.21 -3.08 16.62
C PRO A 280 27.52 -1.71 16.55
N LEU A 281 27.76 -0.87 17.56
CA LEU A 281 27.31 0.52 17.61
C LEU A 281 27.79 1.30 16.38
N ASP A 282 26.96 2.22 15.91
CA ASP A 282 27.18 3.02 14.71
C ASP A 282 28.18 4.16 14.95
N PRO A 283 29.41 4.11 14.40
CA PRO A 283 30.32 5.25 14.47
C PRO A 283 29.82 6.37 13.55
N LEU A 284 30.11 7.62 13.92
CA LEU A 284 29.75 8.81 13.14
C LEU A 284 31.00 9.54 12.63
N PRO A 285 30.90 10.30 11.53
CA PRO A 285 31.96 11.21 11.12
C PRO A 285 32.25 12.19 12.24
N ILE A 286 33.52 12.30 12.62
CA ILE A 286 33.99 13.23 13.63
C ILE A 286 35.15 14.03 13.08
N ARG A 287 35.16 15.33 13.39
CA ARG A 287 36.35 16.16 13.31
C ARG A 287 36.50 16.96 14.60
N VAL A 288 37.75 17.19 14.98
CA VAL A 288 38.12 18.01 16.13
C VAL A 288 38.78 19.27 15.61
N ALA A 289 38.16 20.42 15.88
CA ALA A 289 38.70 21.71 15.50
C ALA A 289 39.90 22.11 16.37
N ALA A 290 40.71 23.07 15.90
CA ALA A 290 41.93 23.50 16.60
C ALA A 290 41.68 24.06 18.02
N ASN A 291 40.49 24.60 18.27
CA ASN A 291 40.05 25.09 19.58
C ASN A 291 39.50 23.98 20.50
N GLY A 292 39.58 22.72 20.08
CA GLY A 292 39.07 21.55 20.80
C GLY A 292 37.58 21.29 20.64
N ASP A 293 36.87 22.03 19.79
CA ASP A 293 35.46 21.75 19.52
C ASP A 293 35.33 20.45 18.71
N ILE A 294 34.31 19.67 19.07
CA ILE A 294 33.96 18.42 18.40
C ILE A 294 32.74 18.69 17.52
N GLU A 295 32.90 18.42 16.24
CA GLU A 295 31.84 18.49 15.25
C GLU A 295 31.60 17.11 14.66
N ILE A 296 30.34 16.83 14.33
CA ILE A 296 29.92 15.58 13.70
C ILE A 296 29.05 15.86 12.48
N ILE A 297 28.92 14.86 11.61
CA ILE A 297 27.80 14.77 10.69
C ILE A 297 26.78 13.81 11.30
N ASP A 298 25.54 14.29 11.48
CA ASP A 298 24.47 13.48 12.04
C ASP A 298 23.98 12.45 11.00
N MET A 299 24.38 11.19 11.18
CA MET A 299 23.93 10.08 10.35
C MET A 299 23.01 9.16 11.14
N GLU A 300 21.93 8.71 10.50
CA GLU A 300 21.13 7.62 11.03
C GLU A 300 21.24 6.37 10.17
N PHE A 301 21.24 5.22 10.82
CA PHE A 301 21.36 3.93 10.17
C PHE A 301 20.14 3.08 10.47
N LYS A 302 19.77 2.23 9.51
CA LYS A 302 18.67 1.28 9.65
C LYS A 302 18.94 0.34 10.83
N ALA A 303 17.97 0.27 11.73
CA ALA A 303 17.97 -0.67 12.84
C ALA A 303 17.48 -2.05 12.39
N GLY A 304 17.86 -3.10 13.11
CA GLY A 304 17.42 -4.47 12.89
C GLY A 304 18.15 -5.20 11.76
N THR A 305 19.10 -4.55 11.09
CA THR A 305 19.89 -5.15 9.99
C THR A 305 21.34 -5.36 10.39
N LYS A 306 21.98 -6.43 9.89
CA LYS A 306 23.42 -6.66 10.05
C LYS A 306 24.27 -5.66 9.25
N ALA A 307 23.74 -5.20 8.11
CA ALA A 307 24.37 -4.16 7.32
C ALA A 307 24.11 -2.78 7.94
N GLN A 308 25.15 -1.94 7.93
CA GLN A 308 25.05 -0.53 8.26
C GLN A 308 24.56 0.23 7.02
N VAL A 309 23.26 0.51 6.96
CA VAL A 309 22.64 1.22 5.84
C VAL A 309 22.16 2.58 6.32
N ARG A 310 22.72 3.66 5.79
CA ARG A 310 22.33 5.03 6.14
C ARG A 310 20.91 5.33 5.63
N ILE A 311 20.10 5.96 6.47
CA ILE A 311 18.71 6.36 6.19
C ILE A 311 18.47 7.87 6.31
N VAL A 312 19.36 8.62 6.99
CA VAL A 312 19.35 10.08 7.13
C VAL A 312 20.79 10.59 7.17
#